data_AF-A0A7Z9SE23-F1
#
_entry.id   AF-A0A7Z9SE23-F1
#
_cell.length_a   1.000
_cell.length_b   1.000
_cell.length_c   1.000
_cell.angle_alpha   90.00
_cell.angle_beta   90.00
_cell.angle_gamma   90.00
#
_symmetry.space_group_name_H-M   'P 1'
#
loop_
_entity.id
_entity.type
_entity.pdbx_description
1 polymer ?
#
loop_
_entity_poly.entity_id
_entity_poly.type
_entity_poly.pdbx_seq_one_letter_code
_entity_poly.pdbx_strand_id
1 'polypeptide(L)'
;MSEYHIFRVAGLGNSFDLLSTVGSSDSSFTDTTIIWQESFGYKIRAKDQSTNIGDFSDSIFIECYKPSGNWGFPEHDSTTICVQPVIYSPPSTFQLYIGDTLSAMNDTVGVMTLSSESYLDSLDWIGNGWMIYNYTVLEFNEDSTGFDTVKYDKLPEYYSIDLSDPHAGTISFISGRYDTIHLVHTLNDCDGEKFFP
;
A
#
# COMPACT_ATOMS: atom_id res chain seq x y z
N MET A 1 10.80 -39.70 10.52
CA MET A 1 9.57 -38.87 10.49
C MET A 1 8.61 -39.45 9.46
N SER A 2 7.30 -39.38 9.68
CA SER A 2 6.27 -39.92 8.78
C SER A 2 5.42 -38.82 8.14
N GLU A 3 4.98 -37.84 8.93
CA GLU A 3 4.10 -36.76 8.47
C GLU A 3 4.19 -35.52 9.38
N TYR A 4 3.81 -34.36 8.85
CA TYR A 4 3.60 -33.13 9.61
C TYR A 4 2.11 -32.85 9.71
N HIS A 5 1.64 -32.49 10.91
CA HIS A 5 0.28 -32.02 11.15
C HIS A 5 0.29 -30.49 11.20
N ILE A 6 -0.47 -29.86 10.31
CA ILE A 6 -0.59 -28.41 10.22
C ILE A 6 -1.87 -27.98 10.91
N PHE A 7 -1.76 -27.08 11.86
CA PHE A 7 -2.88 -26.54 12.60
C PHE A 7 -3.05 -25.06 12.32
N ARG A 8 -4.30 -24.61 12.28
CA ARG A 8 -4.68 -23.23 12.03
C ARG A 8 -5.69 -22.73 13.06
N VAL A 9 -5.62 -21.45 13.38
CA VAL A 9 -6.67 -20.70 14.07
C VAL A 9 -7.04 -19.47 13.23
N ALA A 10 -8.33 -19.13 13.18
CA ALA A 10 -8.79 -17.86 12.62
C ALA A 10 -8.74 -16.76 13.71
N GLY A 11 -8.29 -15.58 13.33
CA GLY A 11 -8.02 -14.45 14.24
C GLY A 11 -6.83 -14.71 15.17
N LEU A 12 -6.78 -13.94 16.26
CA LEU A 12 -5.75 -14.01 17.30
C LEU A 12 -6.13 -15.00 18.43
N GLY A 13 -6.90 -16.03 18.09
CA GLY A 13 -7.37 -17.02 19.05
C GLY A 13 -6.29 -18.01 19.49
N ASN A 14 -6.59 -18.80 20.51
CA ASN A 14 -5.68 -19.82 21.05
C ASN A 14 -6.10 -21.26 20.71
N SER A 15 -7.27 -21.45 20.09
CA SER A 15 -7.79 -22.78 19.73
C SER A 15 -7.42 -23.11 18.29
N PHE A 16 -6.41 -23.96 18.14
CA PHE A 16 -5.91 -24.37 16.83
C PHE A 16 -6.53 -25.70 16.41
N ASP A 17 -7.17 -25.70 15.24
CA ASP A 17 -7.77 -26.88 14.63
C ASP A 17 -6.83 -27.51 13.61
N LEU A 18 -6.90 -28.83 13.45
CA LEU A 18 -6.13 -29.52 12.41
C LEU A 18 -6.65 -29.08 11.04
N LEU A 19 -5.79 -28.42 10.27
CA LEU A 19 -6.09 -27.97 8.92
C LEU A 19 -5.75 -29.05 7.89
N SER A 20 -4.55 -29.61 7.98
CA SER A 20 -4.05 -30.57 6.99
C SER A 20 -2.92 -31.44 7.56
N THR A 21 -2.57 -32.48 6.81
CA THR A 21 -1.41 -33.34 7.06
C THR A 21 -0.62 -33.48 5.76
N VAL A 22 0.70 -33.29 5.84
CA VAL A 22 1.62 -33.40 4.71
C VAL A 22 2.70 -34.45 4.97
N GLY A 23 3.30 -34.98 3.91
CA GLY A 23 4.31 -36.03 4.02
C GLY A 23 5.61 -35.52 4.64
N SER A 24 6.43 -36.42 5.18
CA SER A 24 7.72 -36.04 5.78
C SER A 24 8.74 -35.47 4.79
N SER A 25 8.53 -35.64 3.49
CA SER A 25 9.34 -35.03 2.42
C SER A 25 8.97 -33.59 2.12
N ASP A 26 7.79 -33.14 2.57
CA ASP A 26 7.29 -31.80 2.30
C ASP A 26 7.93 -30.82 3.28
N SER A 27 8.50 -29.74 2.76
CA SER A 27 9.09 -28.65 3.55
C SER A 27 8.25 -27.38 3.53
N SER A 28 7.12 -27.38 2.81
CA SER A 28 6.20 -26.25 2.68
C SER A 28 4.75 -26.72 2.60
N PHE A 29 3.84 -25.80 2.92
CA PHE A 29 2.41 -25.98 2.82
C PHE A 29 1.76 -24.66 2.36
N THR A 30 0.78 -24.76 1.45
CA THR A 30 0.04 -23.60 0.95
C THR A 30 -1.41 -23.69 1.39
N ASP A 31 -1.86 -22.74 2.22
CA ASP A 31 -3.27 -22.57 2.55
C ASP A 31 -3.94 -21.63 1.55
N THR A 32 -4.91 -22.15 0.78
CA THR A 32 -5.71 -21.38 -0.18
C THR A 32 -7.11 -21.03 0.33
N THR A 33 -7.41 -21.38 1.59
CA THR A 33 -8.73 -21.18 2.21
C THR A 33 -8.78 -19.95 3.12
N ILE A 34 -7.76 -19.10 3.03
CA ILE A 34 -7.68 -17.82 3.75
C ILE A 34 -8.66 -16.79 3.18
N ILE A 35 -9.07 -15.86 4.02
CA ILE A 35 -9.96 -14.76 3.68
C ILE A 35 -9.16 -13.46 3.81
N TRP A 36 -9.39 -12.50 2.90
CA TRP A 36 -8.73 -11.20 2.93
C TRP A 36 -9.11 -10.40 4.18
N GLN A 37 -8.18 -9.62 4.72
CA GLN A 37 -8.31 -8.88 5.99
C GLN A 37 -8.58 -9.74 7.23
N GLU A 38 -8.43 -11.06 7.14
CA GLU A 38 -8.45 -11.92 8.32
C GLU A 38 -7.03 -12.27 8.76
N SER A 39 -6.84 -12.37 10.08
CA SER A 39 -5.61 -12.91 10.64
C SER A 39 -5.71 -14.43 10.78
N PHE A 40 -4.61 -15.13 10.55
CA PHE A 40 -4.52 -16.57 10.78
C PHE A 40 -3.27 -16.92 11.56
N GLY A 41 -3.43 -17.77 12.57
CA GLY A 41 -2.32 -18.36 13.30
C GLY A 41 -2.02 -19.76 12.76
N TYR A 42 -0.74 -20.11 12.61
CA TYR A 42 -0.30 -21.46 12.21
C TYR A 42 0.72 -22.02 13.19
N LYS A 43 0.63 -23.32 13.43
CA LYS A 43 1.67 -24.11 14.10
C LYS A 43 1.67 -25.53 13.58
N ILE A 44 2.82 -26.18 13.70
CA ILE A 44 3.06 -27.49 13.11
C ILE A 44 3.57 -28.43 14.19
N ARG A 45 3.27 -29.73 14.08
CA ARG A 45 3.96 -30.76 14.85
C ARG A 45 4.29 -31.97 13.99
N ALA A 46 5.30 -32.70 14.41
CA ALA A 46 5.80 -33.88 13.72
C ALA A 46 5.16 -35.16 14.24
N LYS A 47 4.94 -36.14 13.36
CA LYS A 47 4.71 -37.54 13.76
C LYS A 47 5.74 -38.44 13.09
N ASP A 48 6.34 -39.35 13.84
CA ASP A 48 7.32 -40.31 13.31
C ASP A 48 6.68 -41.61 12.80
N GLN A 49 7.50 -42.51 12.23
CA GLN A 49 7.04 -43.79 11.68
C GLN A 49 6.61 -44.78 12.79
N SER A 50 7.08 -44.56 14.01
CA SER A 50 6.72 -45.32 15.20
C SER A 50 5.48 -44.75 15.90
N THR A 51 4.77 -43.81 15.26
CA THR A 51 3.57 -43.11 15.74
C THR A 51 3.79 -42.15 16.91
N ASN A 52 5.04 -41.83 17.27
CA ASN A 52 5.32 -40.80 18.27
C ASN A 52 5.00 -39.42 17.69
N ILE A 53 4.35 -38.58 18.50
CA ILE A 53 3.99 -37.20 18.15
C ILE A 53 4.92 -36.27 18.93
N GLY A 54 5.60 -35.37 18.22
CA GLY A 54 6.44 -34.34 18.81
C GLY A 54 5.64 -33.14 19.31
N ASP A 55 6.34 -32.25 20.01
CA ASP A 55 5.78 -30.97 20.46
C ASP A 55 5.40 -30.07 19.28
N PHE A 56 4.58 -29.06 19.56
CA PHE A 56 4.27 -28.02 18.60
C PHE A 56 5.48 -27.11 18.36
N SER A 57 5.60 -26.62 17.13
CA SER A 57 6.44 -25.47 16.80
C SER A 57 5.93 -24.20 17.49
N ASP A 58 6.75 -23.16 17.44
CA ASP A 58 6.28 -21.80 17.67
C ASP A 58 5.11 -21.47 16.74
N SER A 59 4.21 -20.61 17.21
CA SER A 59 3.08 -20.13 16.44
C SER A 59 3.45 -18.88 15.67
N ILE A 60 3.07 -18.82 14.40
CA ILE A 60 3.18 -17.61 13.58
C ILE A 60 1.79 -17.06 13.33
N PHE A 61 1.64 -15.74 13.31
CA PHE A 61 0.40 -15.07 12.95
C PHE A 61 0.64 -14.20 11.72
N ILE A 62 -0.26 -14.29 10.75
CA ILE A 62 -0.23 -13.49 9.54
C ILE A 62 -1.56 -12.74 9.42
N GLU A 63 -1.50 -11.49 8.99
CA GLU A 63 -2.67 -10.77 8.49
C GLU A 63 -2.74 -10.93 6.98
N CYS A 64 -3.86 -11.42 6.46
CA CYS A 64 -4.02 -11.67 5.04
C CYS A 64 -4.38 -10.39 4.30
N TYR A 65 -3.39 -9.53 4.11
CA TYR A 65 -3.54 -8.25 3.43
C TYR A 65 -2.48 -8.07 2.35
N LYS A 66 -2.89 -7.38 1.27
CA LYS A 66 -2.03 -6.86 0.21
C LYS A 66 -2.63 -5.55 -0.32
N PRO A 67 -1.81 -4.53 -0.63
CA PRO A 67 -2.28 -3.21 -1.05
C PRO A 67 -2.69 -3.15 -2.53
N SER A 68 -2.87 -4.29 -3.19
CA SER A 68 -3.17 -4.34 -4.62
C SER A 68 -4.53 -3.75 -4.94
N GLY A 69 -4.64 -2.99 -6.04
CA GLY A 69 -5.88 -2.36 -6.47
C GLY A 69 -5.82 -0.84 -6.44
N ASN A 70 -6.98 -0.23 -6.60
CA ASN A 70 -7.12 1.20 -6.74
C ASN A 70 -7.13 1.91 -5.38
N TRP A 71 -6.27 2.93 -5.27
CA TRP A 71 -6.20 3.86 -4.15
C TRP A 71 -6.60 5.25 -4.62
N GLY A 72 -7.63 5.81 -3.99
CA GLY A 72 -8.12 7.15 -4.27
C GLY A 72 -7.45 8.19 -3.38
N PHE A 73 -7.39 9.42 -3.88
CA PHE A 73 -6.89 10.59 -3.16
C PHE A 73 -8.08 11.44 -2.71
N PRO A 74 -8.54 11.38 -1.45
CA PRO A 74 -9.80 12.02 -1.05
C PRO A 74 -9.79 13.54 -1.19
N GLU A 75 -8.60 14.15 -1.10
CA GLU A 75 -8.40 15.60 -1.21
C GLU A 75 -8.23 16.08 -2.66
N HIS A 76 -8.25 15.16 -3.63
CA HIS A 76 -8.05 15.46 -5.04
C HIS A 76 -9.15 14.84 -5.90
N ASP A 77 -9.80 15.66 -6.73
CA ASP A 77 -10.95 15.21 -7.50
C ASP A 77 -10.62 14.04 -8.44
N SER A 78 -11.21 12.87 -8.13
CA SER A 78 -11.20 11.63 -8.92
C SER A 78 -9.82 11.08 -9.31
N THR A 79 -8.76 11.48 -8.59
CA THR A 79 -7.44 10.91 -8.84
C THR A 79 -7.33 9.57 -8.14
N THR A 80 -6.79 8.58 -8.83
CA THR A 80 -6.52 7.24 -8.30
C THR A 80 -5.18 6.73 -8.82
N ILE A 81 -4.46 5.98 -8.00
CA ILE A 81 -3.35 5.12 -8.44
C ILE A 81 -3.77 3.67 -8.32
N CYS A 82 -3.26 2.80 -9.22
CA CYS A 82 -3.40 1.36 -9.03
C CYS A 82 -2.06 0.73 -8.63
N VAL A 83 -2.08 -0.07 -7.57
CA VAL A 83 -0.97 -0.94 -7.18
C VAL A 83 -1.13 -2.29 -7.88
N GLN A 84 -0.14 -2.66 -8.70
CA GLN A 84 -0.19 -3.89 -9.49
C GLN A 84 -0.19 -5.16 -8.60
N PRO A 85 -1.08 -6.13 -8.84
CA PRO A 85 -1.27 -7.27 -7.94
C PRO A 85 -0.17 -8.34 -7.98
N VAL A 86 0.71 -8.32 -8.99
CA VAL A 86 1.76 -9.36 -9.17
C VAL A 86 3.09 -8.92 -8.58
N ILE A 87 3.47 -7.66 -8.84
CA ILE A 87 4.77 -7.10 -8.45
C ILE A 87 4.66 -6.02 -7.38
N TYR A 88 3.44 -5.73 -6.91
CA TYR A 88 3.14 -4.75 -5.87
C TYR A 88 3.78 -3.38 -6.16
N SER A 89 3.70 -2.95 -7.43
CA SER A 89 4.23 -1.67 -7.89
C SER A 89 3.11 -0.64 -7.97
N PRO A 90 3.25 0.54 -7.35
CA PRO A 90 2.50 1.72 -7.76
C PRO A 90 2.86 2.11 -9.21
N PRO A 91 2.12 3.04 -9.84
CA PRO A 91 2.49 3.58 -11.15
C PRO A 91 3.89 4.20 -11.11
N SER A 92 4.64 4.06 -12.21
CA SER A 92 5.99 4.63 -12.33
C SER A 92 5.98 6.15 -12.21
N THR A 93 4.90 6.79 -12.68
CA THR A 93 4.68 8.22 -12.51
C THR A 93 3.19 8.51 -12.38
N PHE A 94 2.82 9.41 -11.47
CA PHE A 94 1.47 9.96 -11.35
C PHE A 94 1.52 11.43 -10.95
N GLN A 95 0.44 12.15 -11.22
CA GLN A 95 0.35 13.60 -10.97
C GLN A 95 -0.82 13.92 -10.06
N LEU A 96 -0.60 14.83 -9.12
CA LEU A 96 -1.63 15.42 -8.28
C LEU A 96 -1.70 16.91 -8.58
N TYR A 97 -2.90 17.38 -8.90
CA TYR A 97 -3.19 18.78 -9.15
C TYR A 97 -3.64 19.44 -7.84
N ILE A 98 -3.07 20.60 -7.55
CA ILE A 98 -3.31 21.39 -6.33
C ILE A 98 -3.93 22.72 -6.77
N GLY A 99 -5.11 23.04 -6.25
CA GLY A 99 -5.84 24.25 -6.58
C GLY A 99 -6.55 24.20 -7.94
N ASP A 100 -7.61 24.99 -8.09
CA ASP A 100 -8.51 24.91 -9.25
C ASP A 100 -8.23 25.97 -10.31
N THR A 101 -8.35 27.25 -9.95
CA THR A 101 -8.23 28.36 -10.90
C THR A 101 -7.51 29.56 -10.29
N LEU A 102 -6.80 30.30 -11.13
CA LEU A 102 -6.14 31.56 -10.78
C LEU A 102 -7.13 32.72 -11.01
N SER A 103 -7.92 33.03 -9.99
CA SER A 103 -9.05 33.97 -10.07
C SER A 103 -8.80 35.28 -9.31
N ALA A 104 -7.96 35.24 -8.28
CA ALA A 104 -7.60 36.33 -7.41
C ALA A 104 -6.09 36.40 -7.18
N MET A 105 -5.61 37.58 -6.77
CA MET A 105 -4.21 37.80 -6.44
C MET A 105 -3.75 36.82 -5.37
N ASN A 106 -2.58 36.22 -5.59
CA ASN A 106 -1.93 35.17 -4.80
C ASN A 106 -2.61 33.79 -4.87
N ASP A 107 -3.62 33.61 -5.73
CA ASP A 107 -4.09 32.26 -6.05
C ASP A 107 -2.91 31.44 -6.58
N THR A 108 -2.85 30.18 -6.17
CA THR A 108 -1.78 29.25 -6.52
C THR A 108 -2.39 27.98 -7.09
N VAL A 109 -1.92 27.58 -8.28
CA VAL A 109 -2.26 26.29 -8.88
C VAL A 109 -0.95 25.54 -9.13
N GLY A 110 -0.87 24.31 -8.67
CA GLY A 110 0.35 23.50 -8.72
C GLY A 110 0.11 22.08 -9.20
N VAL A 111 1.20 21.43 -9.61
CA VAL A 111 1.22 20.03 -10.00
C VAL A 111 2.39 19.36 -9.28
N MET A 112 2.08 18.36 -8.47
CA MET A 112 3.06 17.43 -7.93
C MET A 112 3.18 16.26 -8.90
N THR A 113 4.37 16.05 -9.46
CA THR A 113 4.68 14.85 -10.26
C THR A 113 5.47 13.89 -9.39
N LEU A 114 4.88 12.75 -9.04
CA LEU A 114 5.48 11.72 -8.22
C LEU A 114 5.95 10.57 -9.10
N SER A 115 7.22 10.20 -8.95
CA SER A 115 7.87 9.11 -9.68
C SER A 115 8.33 8.05 -8.70
N SER A 116 7.75 6.85 -8.81
CA SER A 116 8.09 5.71 -7.96
C SER A 116 9.43 5.11 -8.38
N GLU A 117 10.33 4.88 -7.43
CA GLU A 117 11.64 4.27 -7.69
C GLU A 117 11.72 2.79 -7.32
N SER A 118 10.82 2.33 -6.45
CA SER A 118 10.82 0.99 -5.88
C SER A 118 9.44 0.34 -5.91
N TYR A 119 9.45 -0.98 -5.82
CA TYR A 119 8.28 -1.77 -5.47
C TYR A 119 7.97 -1.59 -3.99
N LEU A 120 6.73 -1.86 -3.60
CA LEU A 120 6.40 -1.97 -2.18
C LEU A 120 7.12 -3.18 -1.59
N ASP A 121 7.74 -3.00 -0.44
CA ASP A 121 8.27 -4.11 0.36
C ASP A 121 7.11 -5.07 0.70
N SER A 122 7.24 -6.37 0.43
CA SER A 122 6.14 -7.31 0.65
C SER A 122 5.95 -7.77 2.10
N LEU A 123 6.78 -7.28 3.01
CA LEU A 123 6.63 -7.47 4.46
C LEU A 123 5.95 -6.25 5.09
N ASP A 124 6.37 -5.04 4.69
CA ASP A 124 5.93 -3.80 5.33
C ASP A 124 4.95 -2.97 4.49
N TRP A 125 4.81 -3.28 3.19
CA TRP A 125 4.00 -2.52 2.22
C TRP A 125 4.39 -1.04 2.08
N ILE A 126 5.68 -0.76 2.26
CA ILE A 126 6.28 0.58 2.14
C ILE A 126 7.09 0.67 0.84
N GLY A 127 6.97 1.80 0.15
CA GLY A 127 7.76 2.15 -1.02
C GLY A 127 8.27 3.58 -0.97
N ASN A 128 8.94 4.02 -2.03
CA ASN A 128 9.55 5.34 -2.10
C ASN A 128 9.68 5.88 -3.53
N GLY A 129 9.97 7.18 -3.62
CA GLY A 129 10.23 7.84 -4.90
C GLY A 129 10.59 9.31 -4.78
N TRP A 130 10.57 10.02 -5.91
CA TRP A 130 10.80 11.46 -5.99
C TRP A 130 9.54 12.20 -6.40
N MET A 131 9.33 13.36 -5.79
CA MET A 131 8.30 14.31 -6.15
C MET A 131 8.94 15.59 -6.67
N ILE A 132 8.43 16.11 -7.78
CA ILE A 132 8.74 17.44 -8.30
C ILE A 132 7.47 18.28 -8.25
N TYR A 133 7.55 19.44 -7.59
CA TYR A 133 6.44 20.37 -7.47
C TYR A 133 6.68 21.62 -8.32
N ASN A 134 5.80 21.85 -9.28
CA ASN A 134 5.78 23.06 -10.10
C ASN A 134 4.46 23.78 -9.85
N TYR A 135 4.50 25.09 -9.60
CA TYR A 135 3.29 25.87 -9.37
C TYR A 135 3.33 27.22 -10.04
N THR A 136 2.15 27.75 -10.30
CA THR A 136 1.92 29.07 -10.87
C THR A 136 1.15 29.90 -9.85
N VAL A 137 1.58 31.14 -9.67
CA VAL A 137 0.90 32.12 -8.80
C VAL A 137 0.39 33.28 -9.66
N LEU A 138 -0.78 33.79 -9.33
CA LEU A 138 -1.29 35.04 -9.92
C LEU A 138 -0.78 36.24 -9.11
N GLU A 139 0.12 37.02 -9.69
CA GLU A 139 0.81 38.13 -9.01
C GLU A 139 0.48 39.47 -9.65
N PHE A 140 0.72 40.57 -8.92
CA PHE A 140 0.54 41.90 -9.48
C PHE A 140 1.67 42.21 -10.46
N ASN A 141 1.33 42.69 -11.66
CA ASN A 141 2.32 43.07 -12.65
C ASN A 141 2.86 44.47 -12.31
N GLU A 142 4.13 44.58 -11.91
CA GLU A 142 4.72 45.87 -11.50
C GLU A 142 4.76 46.92 -12.64
N ASP A 143 4.72 46.47 -13.90
CA ASP A 143 4.80 47.31 -15.10
C ASP A 143 3.41 47.67 -15.70
N SER A 144 2.31 47.16 -15.14
CA SER A 144 0.95 47.43 -15.63
C SER A 144 -0.10 47.46 -14.50
N THR A 145 -1.36 47.70 -14.85
CA THR A 145 -2.47 47.72 -13.87
C THR A 145 -3.17 46.36 -13.73
N GLY A 146 -2.56 45.29 -14.26
CA GLY A 146 -3.12 43.95 -14.32
C GLY A 146 -2.38 42.93 -13.46
N PHE A 147 -2.85 41.68 -13.53
CA PHE A 147 -2.18 40.53 -12.94
C PHE A 147 -1.34 39.80 -13.99
N ASP A 148 -0.26 39.17 -13.55
CA ASP A 148 0.56 38.26 -14.34
C ASP A 148 0.64 36.88 -13.66
N THR A 149 0.92 35.85 -14.45
CA THR A 149 1.08 34.48 -13.96
C THR A 149 2.56 34.12 -13.91
N VAL A 150 3.09 33.91 -12.72
CA VAL A 150 4.51 33.59 -12.50
C VAL A 150 4.66 32.10 -12.16
N LYS A 151 5.59 31.42 -12.83
CA LYS A 151 5.87 29.99 -12.62
C LYS A 151 7.08 29.79 -11.72
N TYR A 152 6.97 28.81 -10.84
CA TYR A 152 8.01 28.41 -9.90
C TYR A 152 8.22 26.91 -9.96
N ASP A 153 9.49 26.52 -10.07
CA ASP A 153 9.92 25.12 -10.02
C ASP A 153 10.65 24.87 -8.69
N LYS A 154 10.21 23.86 -7.95
CA LYS A 154 10.89 23.43 -6.72
C LYS A 154 11.90 22.33 -7.02
N LEU A 155 12.90 22.23 -6.14
CA LEU A 155 13.84 21.13 -6.18
C LEU A 155 13.10 19.79 -5.93
N PRO A 156 13.58 18.67 -6.51
CA PRO A 156 13.04 17.36 -6.22
C PRO A 156 13.06 17.05 -4.72
N GLU A 157 11.99 16.42 -4.25
CA GLU A 157 11.77 16.02 -2.87
C GLU A 157 11.60 14.50 -2.81
N TYR A 158 12.18 13.86 -1.80
CA TYR A 158 12.01 12.41 -1.65
C TYR A 158 10.75 12.12 -0.82
N TYR A 159 9.97 11.13 -1.24
CA TYR A 159 8.78 10.69 -0.54
C TYR A 159 8.82 9.20 -0.19
N SER A 160 8.09 8.85 0.86
CA SER A 160 7.74 7.46 1.18
C SER A 160 6.24 7.28 1.05
N ILE A 161 5.82 6.15 0.47
CA ILE A 161 4.44 5.71 0.39
C ILE A 161 4.25 4.51 1.33
N ASP A 162 3.29 4.62 2.25
CA ASP A 162 2.94 3.57 3.21
C ASP A 162 1.50 3.13 2.97
N LEU A 163 1.33 1.87 2.58
CA LEU A 163 0.04 1.23 2.33
C LEU A 163 -0.17 0.01 3.24
N SER A 164 0.48 -0.01 4.42
CA SER A 164 0.41 -1.12 5.38
C SER A 164 -0.98 -1.27 6.02
N ASP A 165 -1.71 -0.17 6.22
CA ASP A 165 -3.11 -0.20 6.65
C ASP A 165 -4.02 -0.52 5.46
N PRO A 166 -4.98 -1.45 5.60
CA PRO A 166 -5.77 -1.91 4.46
C PRO A 166 -6.91 -0.97 4.05
N HIS A 167 -7.16 0.10 4.82
CA HIS A 167 -8.17 1.13 4.52
C HIS A 167 -7.53 2.49 4.21
N ALA A 168 -6.37 2.77 4.80
CA ALA A 168 -5.71 4.07 4.71
C ALA A 168 -4.27 3.95 4.22
N GLY A 169 -3.84 4.92 3.41
CA GLY A 169 -2.48 5.02 2.92
C GLY A 169 -1.97 6.43 3.10
N THR A 170 -0.64 6.59 3.14
CA THR A 170 -0.02 7.90 3.24
C THR A 170 1.16 8.06 2.28
N ILE A 171 1.35 9.28 1.79
CA ILE A 171 2.59 9.71 1.17
C ILE A 171 3.16 10.84 2.03
N SER A 172 4.36 10.60 2.57
CA SER A 172 5.07 11.55 3.43
C SER A 172 6.37 12.01 2.78
N PHE A 173 6.77 13.24 3.08
CA PHE A 173 7.94 13.88 2.47
C PHE A 173 9.05 14.08 3.49
N ILE A 174 10.28 13.69 3.14
CA ILE A 174 11.41 13.67 4.08
C ILE A 174 11.73 15.06 4.64
N SER A 175 11.63 16.12 3.83
CA SER A 175 11.96 17.47 4.28
C SER A 175 10.93 18.06 5.27
N GLY A 176 9.74 17.47 5.39
CA GLY A 176 8.64 18.00 6.19
C GLY A 176 8.07 19.32 5.69
N ARG A 177 8.37 19.71 4.44
CA ARG A 177 7.93 20.98 3.83
C ARG A 177 6.54 20.92 3.18
N TYR A 178 6.05 19.71 2.95
CA TYR A 178 4.78 19.44 2.31
C TYR A 178 3.93 18.62 3.26
N ASP A 179 2.62 18.86 3.23
CA ASP A 179 1.67 18.09 4.01
C ASP A 179 1.65 16.63 3.56
N THR A 180 1.30 15.74 4.49
CA THR A 180 1.14 14.32 4.16
C THR A 180 -0.08 14.16 3.27
N ILE A 181 0.07 13.45 2.15
CA ILE A 181 -1.05 13.14 1.27
C ILE A 181 -1.70 11.85 1.76
N HIS A 182 -3.02 11.86 1.91
CA HIS A 182 -3.79 10.71 2.34
C HIS A 182 -4.39 9.96 1.14
N LEU A 183 -4.40 8.63 1.24
CA LEU A 183 -5.00 7.73 0.28
C LEU A 183 -6.02 6.83 0.96
N VAL A 184 -7.02 6.38 0.21
CA VAL A 184 -8.03 5.43 0.67
C VAL A 184 -8.15 4.28 -0.33
N HIS A 185 -8.09 3.05 0.17
CA HIS A 185 -8.27 1.87 -0.67
C HIS A 185 -9.73 1.77 -1.14
N THR A 186 -9.94 1.66 -2.45
CA THR A 186 -11.30 1.70 -3.03
C THR A 186 -12.00 0.34 -3.04
N LEU A 187 -11.30 -0.73 -2.65
CA LEU A 187 -11.75 -2.13 -2.73
C LEU A 187 -12.07 -2.60 -4.15
N ASN A 188 -11.52 -1.90 -5.14
CA ASN A 188 -11.59 -2.26 -6.55
C ASN A 188 -10.22 -2.67 -7.08
N ASP A 189 -10.19 -3.58 -8.03
CA ASP A 189 -9.00 -3.89 -8.82
C ASP A 189 -8.62 -2.73 -9.75
N CYS A 190 -7.53 -2.89 -10.50
CA CYS A 190 -7.07 -1.85 -11.43
C CYS A 190 -8.05 -1.54 -12.56
N ASP A 191 -8.91 -2.48 -12.93
CA ASP A 191 -9.91 -2.32 -13.99
C ASP A 191 -11.20 -1.68 -13.45
N GLY A 192 -11.31 -1.51 -12.13
CA GLY A 192 -12.44 -0.90 -11.43
C GLY A 192 -13.49 -1.89 -10.94
N GLU A 193 -13.25 -3.19 -11.10
CA GLU A 193 -14.14 -4.24 -10.60
C GLU A 193 -13.91 -4.46 -9.11
N LYS A 194 -14.98 -4.77 -8.36
CA LYS A 194 -14.86 -5.00 -6.91
C LYS A 194 -14.08 -6.27 -6.62
N PHE A 195 -13.18 -6.22 -5.64
CA PHE A 195 -12.52 -7.43 -5.12
C PHE A 195 -13.49 -8.39 -4.44
N PHE A 196 -14.55 -7.85 -3.84
CA PHE A 196 -15.54 -8.60 -3.08
C PHE A 196 -16.94 -8.32 -3.64
N PRO A 197 -17.73 -9.36 -3.97
CA PRO A 197 -19.08 -9.21 -4.51
C PRO A 197 -20.05 -8.55 -3.54
#